data_AF-A0A8T4V7S1-F1
#
_entry.id   AF-A0A8T4V7S1-F1
#
_cell.length_a   1.000
_cell.length_b   1.000
_cell.length_c   1.000
_cell.angle_alpha   90.00
_cell.angle_beta   90.00
_cell.angle_gamma   90.00
#
_symmetry.space_group_name_H-M   'P 1'
#
loop_
_entity.id
_entity.type
_entity.pdbx_description
1 polymer ?
#
loop_
_entity_poly.entity_id
_entity_poly.type
_entity_poly.pdbx_seq_one_letter_code
_entity_poly.pdbx_strand_id
1 'polypeptide(L)'
;MIDIRLVREKPELFLKCYKFMKKGELIDSFNELVKKDKDLRSIKAELDQLRSSRNNLSEEINKLKKVGKDISQVIKKVKSLPDEIKRKEEEYNSVELRINELMLILPNLIHEKV
;
A
#
# COMPACT_ATOMS: atom_id res chain seq x y z
N MET A 1 -18.61 3.02 7.82
CA MET A 1 -17.50 3.32 6.88
C MET A 1 -17.54 2.26 5.80
N ILE A 2 -17.39 2.64 4.53
CA ILE A 2 -17.43 1.70 3.41
C ILE A 2 -16.22 0.75 3.53
N ASP A 3 -16.44 -0.55 3.38
CA ASP A 3 -15.34 -1.51 3.33
C ASP A 3 -14.62 -1.42 1.99
N ILE A 4 -13.31 -1.18 2.02
CA ILE A 4 -12.43 -1.20 0.83
C ILE A 4 -12.59 -2.50 0.03
N ARG A 5 -12.93 -3.62 0.68
CA ARG A 5 -13.17 -4.90 -0.01
C ARG A 5 -14.35 -4.80 -0.96
N LEU A 6 -15.44 -4.15 -0.55
CA LEU A 6 -16.63 -3.96 -1.38
C LEU A 6 -16.34 -3.04 -2.58
N VAL A 7 -15.53 -2.00 -2.36
CA VAL A 7 -15.04 -1.11 -3.43
C VAL A 7 -14.30 -1.91 -4.50
N ARG A 8 -13.49 -2.90 -4.09
CA ARG A 8 -12.73 -3.77 -5.01
C ARG A 8 -13.59 -4.81 -5.71
N GLU A 9 -14.48 -5.47 -4.97
CA GLU A 9 -15.31 -6.56 -5.51
C GLU A 9 -16.41 -6.05 -6.43
N LYS A 10 -17.00 -4.88 -6.13
CA LYS A 10 -18.17 -4.36 -6.84
C LYS A 10 -18.06 -2.87 -7.16
N PRO A 11 -17.01 -2.41 -7.86
CA PRO A 11 -16.83 -1.00 -8.19
C PRO A 11 -17.97 -0.44 -9.05
N GLU A 12 -18.60 -1.28 -9.88
CA GLU A 12 -19.72 -0.88 -10.72
C GLU A 12 -20.94 -0.40 -9.93
N LEU A 13 -21.20 -0.97 -8.75
CA LEU A 13 -22.33 -0.57 -7.91
C LEU A 13 -22.14 0.87 -7.40
N PHE A 14 -20.92 1.18 -6.93
CA PHE A 14 -20.57 2.53 -6.48
C PHE A 14 -20.69 3.53 -7.62
N LEU A 15 -20.16 3.21 -8.80
CA LEU A 15 -20.26 4.07 -9.98
C LEU A 15 -21.72 4.32 -10.40
N LYS A 16 -22.58 3.30 -10.36
CA LYS A 16 -24.02 3.46 -10.64
C LYS A 16 -24.71 4.36 -9.61
N CYS A 17 -24.44 4.15 -8.31
CA CYS A 17 -24.98 4.99 -7.25
C CYS A 17 -24.54 6.46 -7.38
N TYR A 18 -23.25 6.71 -7.65
CA TYR A 18 -22.75 8.08 -7.80
C TYR A 18 -23.26 8.78 -9.06
N LYS A 19 -23.42 8.03 -10.16
CA LYS A 19 -24.12 8.54 -11.37
C LYS A 19 -25.57 8.89 -11.09
N PHE A 20 -26.31 8.05 -10.36
CA PHE A 20 -27.70 8.32 -9.98
C PHE A 20 -27.81 9.58 -9.11
N MET A 21 -26.84 9.79 -8.21
CA MET A 21 -26.75 10.98 -7.36
C MET A 21 -26.30 12.25 -8.11
N LYS A 22 -25.98 12.16 -9.41
CA LYS A 22 -25.44 13.23 -10.27
C LYS A 22 -24.20 13.95 -9.70
N LYS A 23 -23.41 13.26 -8.88
CA LYS A 23 -22.19 13.81 -8.26
C LYS A 23 -20.96 13.31 -9.00
N GLY A 24 -20.54 14.04 -10.04
CA GLY A 24 -19.33 13.73 -10.80
C GLY A 24 -18.06 13.68 -9.95
N GLU A 25 -17.96 14.59 -8.97
CA GLU A 25 -16.81 14.67 -8.05
C GLU A 25 -16.62 13.40 -7.20
N LEU A 26 -17.71 12.68 -6.89
CA LEU A 26 -17.63 11.40 -6.17
C LEU A 26 -17.06 10.29 -7.05
N ILE A 27 -17.29 10.35 -8.37
CA ILE A 27 -16.74 9.38 -9.32
C ILE A 27 -15.23 9.57 -9.44
N ASP A 28 -14.77 10.82 -9.51
CA ASP A 28 -13.34 11.14 -9.55
C ASP A 28 -12.64 10.74 -8.25
N SER A 29 -13.25 11.06 -7.10
CA SER A 29 -12.75 10.64 -5.78
C SER A 29 -12.72 9.12 -5.63
N PHE A 30 -13.71 8.40 -6.18
CA PHE A 30 -13.74 6.94 -6.19
C PHE A 30 -12.63 6.35 -7.07
N ASN A 31 -12.40 6.92 -8.25
CA ASN A 31 -11.31 6.50 -9.12
C ASN A 31 -9.94 6.76 -8.49
N GLU A 32 -9.77 7.90 -7.79
CA GLU A 32 -8.57 8.21 -7.01
C GLU A 32 -8.37 7.17 -5.90
N LEU A 33 -9.42 6.83 -5.14
CA LEU A 33 -9.39 5.81 -4.10
C LEU A 33 -8.91 4.46 -4.63
N VAL A 34 -9.47 4.00 -5.75
CA VAL A 34 -9.08 2.71 -6.37
C VAL A 34 -7.62 2.71 -6.82
N LYS A 35 -7.13 3.83 -7.37
CA LYS A 35 -5.71 3.97 -7.73
C LYS A 35 -4.82 3.93 -6.49
N LYS A 36 -5.14 4.72 -5.46
CA LYS A 36 -4.38 4.77 -4.21
C LYS A 36 -4.36 3.42 -3.50
N ASP A 37 -5.47 2.67 -3.49
CA ASP A 37 -5.51 1.30 -2.95
C ASP A 37 -4.57 0.34 -3.70
N LYS A 38 -4.44 0.51 -5.02
CA LYS A 38 -3.47 -0.25 -5.82
C LYS A 38 -2.04 0.12 -5.45
N ASP A 39 -1.75 1.41 -5.33
CA ASP A 39 -0.43 1.92 -4.94
C ASP A 39 -0.04 1.42 -3.55
N LEU A 40 -0.96 1.51 -2.58
CA LEU A 40 -0.75 1.03 -1.20
C LEU A 40 -0.38 -0.46 -1.18
N ARG A 41 -1.07 -1.28 -1.98
CA ARG A 41 -0.75 -2.70 -2.11
C ARG A 41 0.61 -2.95 -2.75
N SER A 42 1.00 -2.15 -3.75
CA SER A 42 2.32 -2.22 -4.36
C SER A 42 3.42 -1.88 -3.34
N ILE A 43 3.26 -0.76 -2.63
CA ILE A 43 4.21 -0.31 -1.59
C ILE A 43 4.33 -1.37 -0.49
N LYS A 44 3.22 -1.97 -0.07
CA LYS A 44 3.24 -3.06 0.90
C LYS A 44 4.04 -4.28 0.42
N ALA A 45 3.84 -4.68 -0.84
CA ALA A 45 4.60 -5.78 -1.44
C ALA A 45 6.10 -5.45 -1.53
N GLU A 46 6.46 -4.22 -1.89
CA GLU A 46 7.84 -3.73 -1.90
C GLU A 46 8.46 -3.75 -0.51
N LEU A 47 7.73 -3.30 0.52
CA LEU A 47 8.16 -3.35 1.92
C LEU A 47 8.43 -4.77 2.39
N ASP A 48 7.54 -5.71 2.06
CA ASP A 48 7.73 -7.12 2.41
C ASP A 48 8.93 -7.73 1.68
N GLN A 49 9.16 -7.37 0.42
CA GLN A 49 10.35 -7.76 -0.35
C GLN A 49 11.65 -7.18 0.25
N LEU A 50 11.65 -5.90 0.65
CA LEU A 50 12.81 -5.26 1.30
C LEU A 50 13.13 -5.90 2.64
N ARG A 51 12.10 -6.21 3.45
CA ARG A 51 12.25 -6.91 4.73
C ARG A 51 12.81 -8.32 4.55
N SER A 52 12.30 -9.06 3.55
CA SER A 52 12.82 -10.38 3.19
C SER A 52 14.29 -10.29 2.74
N SER A 53 14.60 -9.33 1.86
CA SER A 53 15.96 -9.09 1.37
C SER A 53 16.93 -8.76 2.50
N ARG A 54 16.52 -7.94 3.47
CA ARG A 54 17.33 -7.62 4.66
C ARG A 54 17.65 -8.88 5.47
N ASN A 55 16.68 -9.75 5.68
CA ASN A 55 16.87 -10.99 6.43
C ASN A 55 17.81 -11.94 5.68
N ASN A 56 17.59 -12.14 4.38
CA ASN A 56 18.46 -12.97 3.53
C ASN A 56 19.90 -12.48 3.53
N LEU A 57 20.12 -11.18 3.37
CA LEU A 57 21.47 -10.59 3.40
C LEU A 57 22.11 -10.70 4.79
N SER A 58 21.32 -10.60 5.87
CA SER A 58 21.82 -10.79 7.23
C SER A 58 22.28 -12.23 7.48
N GLU A 59 21.56 -13.22 6.94
CA GLU A 59 22.01 -14.62 6.96
C GLU A 59 23.27 -14.84 6.12
N GLU A 60 23.34 -14.21 4.95
CA GLU A 60 24.49 -14.29 4.06
C GLU A 60 25.74 -13.68 4.71
N ILE A 61 25.61 -12.55 5.42
CA ILE A 61 26.68 -11.97 6.25
C ILE A 61 27.18 -12.99 7.27
N ASN A 62 26.28 -13.65 8.00
CA ASN A 62 26.67 -14.64 9.00
C ASN A 62 27.40 -15.84 8.37
N LYS A 63 26.97 -16.30 7.18
CA LYS A 63 27.65 -17.37 6.43
C LYS A 63 29.03 -16.93 5.95
N LEU A 64 29.15 -15.76 5.31
CA LEU A 64 30.43 -15.24 4.81
C LEU A 64 31.43 -14.97 5.95
N LYS A 65 30.95 -14.49 7.10
CA LYS A 65 31.76 -14.30 8.32
C LYS A 65 32.36 -15.60 8.83
N LYS A 66 31.62 -16.71 8.76
CA LYS A 66 32.11 -18.05 9.15
C LYS A 66 33.17 -18.59 8.18
N VAL A 67 33.06 -18.25 6.89
CA VAL A 67 34.00 -18.70 5.84
C VAL A 67 35.23 -17.77 5.74
N GLY A 68 35.28 -16.67 6.50
CA GLY A 68 36.40 -15.73 6.49
C GLY A 68 36.51 -14.90 5.20
N LYS A 69 35.42 -14.80 4.43
CA LYS A 69 35.36 -13.99 3.20
C LYS A 69 35.04 -12.53 3.50
N ASP A 70 35.39 -11.65 2.56
CA ASP A 70 35.16 -10.22 2.68
C ASP A 70 33.65 -9.89 2.60
N ILE A 71 33.15 -9.17 3.60
CA ILE A 71 31.72 -8.88 3.82
C ILE A 71 31.42 -7.38 3.62
N SER A 72 32.44 -6.59 3.30
CA SER A 72 32.39 -5.12 3.22
C SER A 72 31.30 -4.62 2.27
N GLN A 73 31.08 -5.31 1.15
CA GLN A 73 30.04 -4.96 0.17
C GLN A 73 28.63 -5.29 0.66
N VAL A 74 28.45 -6.44 1.33
CA VAL A 74 27.14 -6.88 1.83
C VAL A 74 26.69 -6.02 3.01
N ILE A 75 27.63 -5.65 3.89
CA ILE A 75 27.36 -4.74 5.02
C ILE A 75 26.90 -3.36 4.54
N LYS A 76 27.48 -2.82 3.45
CA LYS A 76 27.03 -1.54 2.86
C LYS A 76 25.60 -1.63 2.33
N LYS A 77 25.24 -2.72 1.66
CA LYS A 77 23.86 -2.97 1.20
C LYS A 77 22.88 -3.08 2.37
N VAL A 78 23.24 -3.84 3.41
CA VAL A 78 22.36 -3.99 4.59
C VAL A 78 22.22 -2.70 5.38
N LYS A 79 23.23 -1.82 5.38
CA LYS A 79 23.14 -0.51 6.04
C LYS A 79 22.19 0.48 5.36
N SER A 80 21.98 0.36 4.05
CA SER A 80 21.10 1.27 3.29
C SER A 80 19.63 0.84 3.27
N LEU A 81 19.36 -0.46 3.44
CA LEU A 81 18.00 -1.01 3.46
C LEU A 81 17.08 -0.42 4.55
N PRO A 82 17.51 -0.15 5.79
CA PRO A 82 16.66 0.46 6.81
C PRO A 82 16.13 1.83 6.41
N ASP A 83 16.94 2.66 5.74
CA ASP A 83 16.53 3.98 5.29
C ASP A 83 15.53 3.90 4.14
N GLU A 84 15.72 2.96 3.22
CA GLU A 84 14.74 2.68 2.15
C GLU A 84 13.41 2.16 2.71
N ILE A 85 13.46 1.23 3.68
CA ILE A 85 12.26 0.73 4.36
C ILE A 85 11.52 1.87 5.05
N LYS A 86 12.22 2.74 5.79
CA LYS A 86 11.59 3.89 6.45
C LYS A 86 10.89 4.82 5.46
N ARG A 87 11.57 5.17 4.34
CA ARG A 87 10.97 6.02 3.29
C ARG A 87 9.71 5.38 2.71
N LYS A 88 9.74 4.07 2.47
CA LYS A 88 8.59 3.32 1.94
C LYS A 88 7.46 3.18 2.97
N GLU A 89 7.77 3.08 4.26
CA GLU A 89 6.79 3.11 5.35
C GLU A 89 6.12 4.48 5.47
N GLU A 90 6.87 5.57 5.33
CA GLU A 90 6.32 6.93 5.27
C GLU A 90 5.41 7.12 4.04
N GLU A 91 5.84 6.64 2.87
CA GLU A 91 5.03 6.62 1.65
C GLU A 91 3.73 5.83 1.87
N TYR A 92 3.82 4.63 2.44
CA TYR A 92 2.67 3.79 2.78
C TYR A 92 1.68 4.54 3.68
N ASN A 93 2.16 5.15 4.78
CA ASN A 93 1.31 5.89 5.71
C ASN A 93 0.64 7.09 5.05
N SER A 94 1.35 7.81 4.18
CA SER A 94 0.78 8.95 3.46
C SER A 94 -0.35 8.53 2.51
N VAL A 95 -0.18 7.40 1.82
CA VAL A 95 -1.20 6.85 0.91
C VAL A 95 -2.38 6.31 1.70
N GLU A 96 -2.14 5.65 2.84
CA GLU A 96 -3.18 5.14 3.73
C GLU A 96 -4.03 6.27 4.32
N LEU A 97 -3.41 7.36 4.77
CA LEU A 97 -4.11 8.56 5.22
C LEU A 97 -4.98 9.13 4.09
N ARG A 98 -4.45 9.23 2.88
CA ARG A 98 -5.22 9.74 1.73
C ARG A 98 -6.42 8.85 1.39
N ILE A 99 -6.26 7.53 1.47
CA ILE A 99 -7.37 6.59 1.28
C ILE A 99 -8.42 6.79 2.36
N ASN A 100 -8.03 6.96 3.62
CA ASN A 100 -8.96 7.21 4.72
C ASN A 100 -9.72 8.53 4.54
N GLU A 101 -9.06 9.61 4.12
CA GLU A 101 -9.72 10.87 3.77
C GLU A 101 -10.76 10.70 2.67
N LEU A 102 -10.41 10.00 1.59
CA LEU A 102 -11.32 9.73 0.48
C LEU A 102 -12.52 8.88 0.95
N MET A 103 -12.30 7.90 1.83
CA MET A 103 -13.39 7.09 2.41
C MET A 103 -14.33 7.88 3.32
N LEU A 104 -13.85 8.94 3.97
CA LEU A 104 -14.71 9.81 4.79
C LEU A 104 -15.62 10.68 3.93
N ILE A 105 -15.16 11.07 2.74
CA ILE A 105 -15.92 11.88 1.79
C ILE A 105 -16.95 11.01 1.05
N LEU A 106 -16.61 9.76 0.75
CA LEU A 106 -17.49 8.86 0.01
C LEU A 106 -18.71 8.46 0.87
N PRO A 107 -19.94 8.77 0.41
CA PRO A 107 -21.14 8.42 1.16
C PRO A 107 -21.33 6.91 1.15
N ASN A 108 -21.87 6.37 2.25
CA ASN A 108 -22.17 4.94 2.34
C ASN A 108 -23.18 4.52 1.27
N LEU A 109 -23.07 3.29 0.76
CA LEU A 109 -24.06 2.75 -0.17
C LEU A 109 -25.42 2.68 0.53
N ILE A 110 -26.46 3.13 -0.18
CA ILE A 110 -27.83 2.98 0.30
C ILE A 110 -28.10 1.47 0.31
N HIS A 111 -28.36 0.91 1.49
CA HIS A 111 -28.73 -0.49 1.58
C HIS A 111 -30.14 -0.65 1.01
N GLU A 112 -30.29 -1.50 -0.01
CA GLU A 112 -31.57 -1.89 -0.57
C GLU A 112 -32.31 -2.83 0.40
N LYS A 113 -32.63 -2.29 1.58
CA LYS A 113 -33.58 -2.85 2.55
C LYS A 113 -34.40 -1.69 3.10
N VAL A 114 -35.26 -1.15 2.24
CA VAL A 114 -36.53 -0.54 2.63
C VAL A 114 -37.61 -1.27 1.84
#